data_AF-K8AD43-F1
#
_entry.id   AF-K8AD43-F1
#
_cell.length_a   1.000
_cell.length_b   1.000
_cell.length_c   1.000
_cell.angle_alpha   90.00
_cell.angle_beta   90.00
_cell.angle_gamma   90.00
#
_symmetry.space_group_name_H-M   'P 1'
#
loop_
_entity.id
_entity.type
_entity.pdbx_description
1 polymer ?
#
loop_
_entity_poly.entity_id
_entity_poly.type
_entity_poly.pdbx_seq_one_letter_code
_entity_poly.pdbx_strand_id
1 'polypeptide(L)'
;MDTQRQIQVSDDILGVISLATRGAGICQTYDFIARPLMASGLLREILPHTRGRTRPFSLIYAPHKGLSSASEALIRFMQQVTD
;
A
#
# COMPACT_ATOMS: atom_id res chain seq x y z
N MET A 1 -22.26 28.88 12.78
CA MET A 1 -21.38 28.24 13.79
C MET A 1 -20.69 27.10 13.07
N ASP A 2 -19.60 27.42 12.38
CA ASP A 2 -18.92 26.53 11.44
C ASP A 2 -17.73 25.91 12.17
N THR A 3 -17.92 24.72 12.73
CA THR A 3 -16.88 24.04 13.50
C THR A 3 -16.01 23.30 12.51
N GLN A 4 -14.98 23.95 11.94
CA GLN A 4 -13.94 23.26 11.18
C GLN A 4 -13.24 22.25 12.11
N ARG A 5 -13.67 20.98 12.05
CA ARG A 5 -12.96 19.88 12.71
C ARG A 5 -11.86 19.41 11.78
N GLN A 6 -10.62 19.64 12.21
CA GLN A 6 -9.45 19.11 11.55
C GLN A 6 -9.21 17.66 12.01
N ILE A 7 -9.17 16.74 11.06
CA ILE A 7 -8.75 15.36 11.29
C ILE A 7 -7.32 15.24 10.81
N GLN A 8 -6.43 14.78 11.69
CA GLN A 8 -5.04 14.52 11.37
C GLN A 8 -4.74 13.04 11.56
N VAL A 9 -4.14 12.43 10.55
CA VAL A 9 -3.61 11.06 10.57
C VAL A 9 -2.16 11.16 10.10
N SER A 10 -1.24 10.58 10.86
CA SER A 10 0.19 10.54 10.56
C SER A 10 0.70 9.11 10.59
N ASP A 11 1.65 8.80 9.71
CA ASP A 11 2.34 7.50 9.62
C ASP A 11 1.42 6.28 9.40
N ASP A 12 0.17 6.52 9.02
CA ASP A 12 -0.82 5.48 8.75
C ASP A 12 -1.48 5.68 7.37
N ILE A 13 -0.92 4.98 6.38
CA ILE A 13 -1.43 4.99 5.01
C ILE A 13 -2.84 4.35 4.91
N LEU A 14 -3.16 3.39 5.79
CA LEU A 14 -4.45 2.71 5.82
C LEU A 14 -5.54 3.57 6.48
N GLY A 15 -5.15 4.40 7.46
CA GLY A 15 -6.02 5.42 8.04
C GLY A 15 -6.40 6.47 7.00
N VAL A 16 -5.42 6.98 6.24
CA VAL A 16 -5.66 7.99 5.19
C VAL A 16 -6.57 7.46 4.09
N ILE A 17 -6.37 6.22 3.62
CA ILE A 17 -7.24 5.64 2.58
C ILE A 17 -8.67 5.39 3.09
N SER A 18 -8.81 5.03 4.37
CA SER A 18 -10.11 4.85 5.02
C SER A 18 -10.91 6.16 5.12
N LEU A 19 -10.22 7.29 5.25
CA LEU A 19 -10.81 8.63 5.22
C LEU A 19 -11.19 9.03 3.79
N ALA A 20 -10.30 8.83 2.82
CA ALA A 20 -10.57 9.16 1.41
C ALA A 20 -11.79 8.39 0.86
N THR A 21 -11.89 7.08 1.15
CA THR A 21 -13.05 6.24 0.78
C THR A 21 -14.37 6.69 1.42
N ARG A 22 -14.32 7.48 2.49
CA ARG A 22 -15.48 8.08 3.17
C ARG A 22 -15.72 9.53 2.77
N GLY A 23 -15.07 10.02 1.72
CA GLY A 23 -15.27 11.36 1.19
C GLY A 23 -14.50 12.47 1.91
N ALA A 24 -13.52 12.13 2.75
CA ALA A 24 -12.71 13.13 3.45
C ALA A 24 -11.66 13.83 2.54
N GLY A 25 -11.61 13.50 1.25
CA GLY A 25 -10.78 14.17 0.26
C GLY A 25 -9.96 13.20 -0.61
N ILE A 26 -8.81 13.70 -1.08
CA ILE A 26 -7.88 12.96 -1.95
C ILE A 26 -6.72 12.38 -1.14
N CYS A 27 -6.19 11.23 -1.55
CA CYS A 27 -5.00 10.65 -0.95
C CYS A 27 -4.05 10.11 -2.02
N GLN A 28 -2.74 10.19 -1.75
CA GLN A 28 -1.71 9.50 -2.52
C GLN A 28 -1.39 8.17 -1.81
N THR A 29 -1.46 7.05 -2.53
CA THR A 29 -1.22 5.71 -1.98
C THR A 29 -0.59 4.81 -3.03
N TYR A 30 -0.23 3.59 -2.62
CA TYR A 30 0.34 2.58 -3.52
C TYR A 30 -0.74 1.89 -4.34
N ASP A 31 -0.40 1.57 -5.59
CA ASP A 31 -1.22 0.85 -6.54
C ASP A 31 -1.85 -0.43 -5.97
N PHE A 32 -1.08 -1.23 -5.25
CA PHE A 32 -1.58 -2.50 -4.70
C PHE A 32 -2.69 -2.30 -3.65
N ILE A 33 -2.76 -1.14 -2.99
CA ILE A 33 -3.82 -0.79 -2.05
C ILE A 33 -5.02 -0.19 -2.81
N ALA A 34 -4.78 0.68 -3.78
CA ALA A 34 -5.84 1.40 -4.49
C ALA A 34 -6.63 0.53 -5.48
N ARG A 35 -5.97 -0.40 -6.18
CA ARG A 35 -6.56 -1.24 -7.23
C ARG A 35 -7.89 -1.90 -6.84
N PRO A 36 -8.00 -2.64 -5.72
CA PRO A 36 -9.27 -3.27 -5.34
C PRO A 36 -10.37 -2.26 -5.03
N LEU A 37 -10.02 -1.09 -4.47
CA LEU A 37 -10.98 -0.02 -4.15
C LEU A 37 -11.45 0.73 -5.40
N MET A 38 -10.59 0.85 -6.41
CA MET A 38 -10.98 1.37 -7.72
C MET A 38 -11.87 0.37 -8.47
N ALA A 39 -11.54 -0.92 -8.41
CA ALA A 39 -12.33 -1.99 -9.02
C ALA A 39 -13.73 -2.09 -8.41
N SER A 40 -13.88 -1.82 -7.10
CA SER A 40 -15.17 -1.76 -6.43
C SER A 40 -15.91 -0.42 -6.57
N GLY A 41 -15.32 0.57 -7.24
CA GLY A 41 -15.91 1.90 -7.45
C GLY A 41 -15.85 2.83 -6.23
N LEU A 42 -15.16 2.45 -5.16
CA LEU A 42 -15.00 3.27 -3.95
C LEU A 42 -14.00 4.41 -4.13
N LEU A 43 -13.03 4.25 -5.04
CA LEU A 43 -12.05 5.28 -5.38
C LEU A 43 -11.93 5.46 -6.89
N ARG A 44 -11.43 6.63 -7.29
CA ARG A 44 -11.10 6.95 -8.68
C ARG A 44 -9.72 7.59 -8.72
N GLU A 45 -8.88 7.14 -9.64
CA GLU A 45 -7.58 7.78 -9.88
C GLU A 45 -7.78 9.19 -10.44
N ILE A 46 -6.97 10.13 -9.94
CA ILE A 46 -6.89 11.51 -10.42
C ILE A 46 -5.43 11.85 -10.68
N LEU A 47 -5.18 12.87 -11.51
CA LEU A 47 -3.84 13.37 -11.84
C LEU A 47 -2.87 12.24 -12.29
N PRO A 48 -3.21 11.43 -13.30
CA PRO A 48 -2.38 10.29 -13.71
C PRO A 48 -0.96 10.69 -14.16
N HIS A 49 -0.77 11.93 -14.59
CA HIS A 49 0.53 12.48 -15.00
C HIS A 49 1.45 12.85 -13.83
N THR A 50 0.95 12.84 -12.58
CA THR A 50 1.73 13.13 -11.37
C THR A 50 2.00 11.87 -10.56
N ARG A 51 1.99 10.69 -11.20
CA ARG A 51 2.32 9.43 -10.55
C ARG A 51 3.73 9.51 -9.94
N GLY A 52 3.82 9.07 -8.69
CA GLY A 52 5.07 9.07 -7.93
C GLY A 52 6.04 7.99 -8.39
N ARG A 53 7.11 7.81 -7.62
CA ARG A 53 8.11 6.75 -7.87
C ARG A 53 7.54 5.37 -7.49
N THR A 54 7.85 4.37 -8.29
CA THR A 54 7.67 2.97 -7.89
C THR A 54 8.68 2.61 -6.80
N ARG A 55 8.21 1.93 -5.75
CA ARG A 55 9.06 1.40 -4.68
C ARG A 55 9.06 -0.13 -4.77
N PRO A 56 10.19 -0.77 -5.10
CA PRO A 56 10.25 -2.23 -5.16
C PRO A 56 10.08 -2.83 -3.75
N PHE A 57 9.45 -3.99 -3.69
CA PHE A 57 9.50 -4.84 -2.49
C PHE A 57 10.84 -5.57 -2.46
N SER A 58 11.40 -5.74 -1.26
CA SER A 58 12.69 -6.42 -1.08
C SER A 58 12.53 -7.48 -0.01
N LEU A 59 13.01 -8.69 -0.31
CA LEU A 59 13.10 -9.77 0.64
C LEU A 59 14.50 -9.75 1.24
N ILE A 60 14.60 -9.53 2.55
CA ILE A 60 15.88 -9.45 3.28
C ILE A 60 15.96 -10.64 4.24
N TYR A 61 17.03 -11.42 4.12
CA TYR A 61 17.32 -12.56 4.99
C TYR A 61 18.82 -12.72 5.16
N ALA A 62 19.25 -13.33 6.27
CA ALA A 62 20.66 -13.55 6.54
C ALA A 62 21.25 -14.61 5.58
N PRO A 63 22.41 -14.35 4.94
CA PRO A 63 22.97 -15.23 3.91
C PRO A 63 23.71 -16.47 4.48
N HIS A 64 23.52 -16.83 5.75
CA HIS A 64 24.32 -17.86 6.42
C HIS A 64 23.74 -19.26 6.28
N LYS A 65 24.62 -20.28 6.29
CA LYS A 65 24.26 -21.71 6.25
C LYS A 65 23.42 -22.06 7.48
N GLY A 66 22.12 -22.28 7.31
CA GLY A 66 21.22 -22.64 8.41
C GLY A 66 19.79 -22.12 8.32
N LEU A 67 19.32 -21.67 7.15
CA LEU A 67 17.90 -21.42 6.98
C LEU A 67 17.13 -22.73 7.17
N SER A 68 16.05 -22.68 7.94
CA SER A 68 15.18 -23.84 8.08
C SER A 68 14.54 -24.17 6.73
N SER A 69 14.15 -25.44 6.52
CA SER A 69 13.40 -25.85 5.32
C SER A 69 12.12 -25.01 5.12
N ALA A 70 11.45 -24.61 6.20
CA ALA A 70 10.29 -23.73 6.14
C ALA A 70 10.65 -22.31 5.66
N SER A 71 11.77 -21.75 6.13
CA SER A 71 12.26 -20.44 5.70
C SER A 71 12.65 -20.46 4.22
N GLU A 72 13.36 -21.51 3.77
CA GLU A 72 13.70 -21.68 2.36
C GLU A 72 12.46 -21.83 1.48
N ALA A 73 11.47 -22.62 1.91
CA ALA A 73 10.21 -22.78 1.21
C ALA A 73 9.46 -21.44 1.08
N LEU A 74 9.42 -20.64 2.15
CA LEU A 74 8.80 -19.32 2.13
C LEU A 74 9.54 -18.35 1.20
N ILE A 75 10.87 -18.32 1.26
CA ILE A 75 11.69 -17.47 0.37
C ILE A 75 11.43 -17.83 -1.09
N ARG A 76 11.45 -19.13 -1.43
CA ARG A 76 11.16 -19.62 -2.77
C ARG A 76 9.75 -19.27 -3.21
N PHE A 77 8.76 -19.42 -2.34
CA PHE A 77 7.37 -19.04 -2.62
C PHE A 77 7.26 -17.55 -2.93
N MET A 78 7.86 -16.67 -2.12
CA MET A 78 7.81 -15.22 -2.33
C MET A 78 8.53 -14.79 -3.62
N GLN A 79 9.59 -15.50 -4.03
CA GLN A 79 10.29 -15.25 -5.29
C GLN A 79 9.46 -15.63 -6.53
N GLN A 80 8.53 -16.57 -6.42
CA GLN A 80 7.67 -17.03 -7.54
C GLN A 80 6.50 -16.08 -7.81
N VAL A 81 6.07 -15.27 -6.83
CA VAL A 81 4.85 -14.44 -6.89
C VAL A 81 5.10 -13.06 -7.54
N THR A 82 6.27 -12.84 -8.16
CA THR A 82 6.65 -11.51 -8.70
C THR A 82 6.22 -11.27 -10.16
N ASP A 83 5.46 -12.18 -10.77
CA ASP A 83 4.90 -12.00 -12.13
C ASP A 83 3.52 -11.32 -12.15
#